data_AF-A0A5N4AYU8-F1
#
_entry.id   AF-A0A5N4AYU8-F1
#
_cell.length_a   1.000
_cell.length_b   1.000
_cell.length_c   1.000
_cell.angle_alpha   90.00
_cell.angle_beta   90.00
_cell.angle_gamma   90.00
#
_symmetry.space_group_name_H-M   'P 1'
#
loop_
_entity.id
_entity.type
_entity.pdbx_description
1 polymer ?
#
loop_
_entity_poly.entity_id
_entity_poly.type
_entity_poly.pdbx_seq_one_letter_code
_entity_poly.pdbx_strand_id
1 'polypeptide(L)'
;MSAVSSHQIEEKILPIVKSFLNSNGERHKIDISPASQPGENYLGLIYTVTITDKKDEKLHLIIKLAPFQEHYRNIFPIKEVYNREIFFYQNVSTELVRIQEEMGISDVFQPFPKLYLTRTQDRGEALVMDNMKKKSFTTVSQRVEADYPHALLVMRDLGKLHALSYAIKDHKPDTFKYFEQNLQESFYNSSFLESVIEMIVPLGNKVLKSYDAEKESLHFESLKGSLEKAADTLRSLLEVGEYCVINHGDAQTRNFLFRYGDPTHPSEPTELCMLDWQLVRIGSPALDILFFIFVCTNQELRSKYYTRLLEEYYSSLSDVLRRLGSDPAKLLPYDVLMDHLRECAPYGLIMAVLLIAMNMKESKNVPDLYNWTADQAIVEEFAVVPSDEYVTRVREIEISAATKPGDNYLGIIYNVTITDNEDETNPELHLTIKLAPFQEVYRNVFPIKEIYDREIFFYDNVSTEFINIQEEMGVEQVFRLFPEHYLTKMKEREKRRS
;
A
#
# COMPACT_ATOMS: atom_id res chain seq x y z
N MET A 1 30.87 25.17 -5.91
CA MET A 1 29.98 24.04 -5.64
C MET A 1 30.86 22.85 -5.30
N SER A 2 31.08 22.53 -4.02
CA SER A 2 31.80 21.30 -3.68
C SER A 2 30.79 20.17 -3.70
N ALA A 3 30.80 19.37 -4.77
CA ALA A 3 30.18 18.05 -4.72
C ALA A 3 30.68 17.34 -3.45
N VAL A 4 29.79 16.71 -2.69
CA VAL A 4 30.23 15.70 -1.71
C VAL A 4 31.06 14.69 -2.51
N SER A 5 32.38 14.71 -2.33
CA SER A 5 33.25 13.90 -3.16
C SER A 5 33.07 12.44 -2.77
N SER A 6 33.17 11.51 -3.72
CA SER A 6 33.16 10.07 -3.45
C SER A 6 34.10 9.69 -2.29
N HIS A 7 35.17 10.46 -2.13
CA HIS A 7 36.12 10.37 -1.03
C HIS A 7 35.50 10.59 0.37
N GLN A 8 34.66 11.62 0.56
CA GLN A 8 34.01 11.89 1.86
C GLN A 8 33.06 10.76 2.27
N ILE A 9 32.40 10.13 1.28
CA ILE A 9 31.47 9.03 1.54
C ILE A 9 32.24 7.74 1.84
N GLU A 10 33.32 7.47 1.10
CA GLU A 10 34.24 6.37 1.42
C GLU A 10 34.82 6.48 2.84
N GLU A 11 35.21 7.68 3.28
CA GLU A 11 35.69 7.94 4.65
C GLU A 11 34.65 7.62 5.73
N LYS A 12 33.34 7.69 5.40
CA LYS A 12 32.24 7.32 6.31
C LYS A 12 31.94 5.82 6.26
N ILE A 13 32.02 5.19 5.09
CA ILE A 13 31.72 3.76 4.90
C ILE A 13 32.82 2.88 5.48
N LEU A 14 34.09 3.20 5.22
CA LEU A 14 35.21 2.35 5.61
C LEU A 14 35.25 2.04 7.12
N PRO A 15 35.02 2.99 8.05
CA PRO A 15 34.91 2.69 9.47
C PRO A 15 33.77 1.72 9.81
N ILE A 16 32.64 1.79 9.10
CA ILE A 16 31.48 0.92 9.31
C ILE A 16 31.83 -0.50 8.88
N VAL A 17 32.42 -0.66 7.69
CA VAL A 17 32.86 -1.97 7.19
C VAL A 17 33.94 -2.57 8.09
N LYS A 18 34.89 -1.77 8.57
CA LYS A 18 35.92 -2.22 9.53
C LYS A 18 35.32 -2.68 10.86
N SER A 19 34.34 -1.94 11.39
CA SER A 19 33.60 -2.32 12.60
C SER A 19 32.82 -3.63 12.40
N PHE A 20 32.17 -3.79 11.24
CA PHE A 20 31.45 -5.01 10.89
C PHE A 20 32.37 -6.23 10.82
N LEU A 21 33.54 -6.10 10.19
CA LEU A 21 34.46 -7.22 10.01
C LEU A 21 35.05 -7.74 11.32
N ASN A 22 35.19 -6.90 12.35
CA ASN A 22 35.66 -7.27 13.71
C ASN A 22 36.83 -8.29 13.72
N SER A 23 37.69 -8.23 12.70
CA SER A 23 38.62 -9.31 12.39
C SER A 23 40.02 -8.97 12.85
N ASN A 24 40.55 -9.83 13.71
CA ASN A 24 41.91 -9.91 14.26
C ASN A 24 43.02 -9.97 13.19
N GLY A 25 43.18 -8.94 12.35
CA GLY A 25 44.28 -8.83 11.39
C GLY A 25 44.12 -9.63 10.09
N GLU A 26 42.92 -10.09 9.74
CA GLU A 26 42.67 -10.71 8.43
C GLU A 26 42.55 -9.66 7.32
N ARG A 27 43.31 -9.82 6.22
CA ARG A 27 43.18 -8.96 5.03
C ARG A 27 41.97 -9.43 4.22
N HIS A 28 40.92 -8.63 4.20
CA HIS A 28 39.79 -8.78 3.28
C HIS A 28 39.96 -7.87 2.07
N LYS A 29 39.53 -8.32 0.88
CA LYS A 29 39.31 -7.42 -0.25
C LYS A 29 37.91 -6.83 -0.11
N ILE A 30 37.83 -5.49 -0.17
CA ILE A 30 36.57 -4.74 -0.01
C ILE A 30 36.36 -3.94 -1.29
N ASP A 31 35.27 -4.23 -1.99
CA ASP A 31 34.81 -3.49 -3.16
C ASP A 31 33.55 -2.70 -2.77
N ILE A 32 33.57 -1.36 -2.91
CA ILE A 32 32.47 -0.45 -2.56
C ILE A 32 32.00 0.25 -3.83
N SER A 33 30.70 0.33 -4.05
CA SER A 33 30.12 1.11 -5.14
C SER A 33 28.74 1.67 -4.77
N PRO A 34 28.30 2.80 -5.36
CA PRO A 34 26.92 3.27 -5.22
C PRO A 34 25.93 2.20 -5.69
N ALA A 35 24.86 1.99 -4.93
CA ALA A 35 23.80 1.01 -5.25
C ALA A 35 22.65 1.61 -6.07
N SER A 36 22.55 2.93 -6.11
CA SER A 36 21.51 3.70 -6.79
C SER A 36 22.13 4.92 -7.48
N GLN A 37 21.46 5.42 -8.51
CA GLN A 37 21.82 6.72 -9.08
C GLN A 37 21.40 7.86 -8.13
N PRO A 38 22.03 9.04 -8.22
CA PRO A 38 21.54 10.24 -7.53
C PRO A 38 20.06 10.46 -7.82
N GLY A 39 19.25 10.70 -6.78
CA GLY A 39 17.81 10.93 -6.90
C GLY A 39 16.91 9.70 -6.91
N GLU A 40 17.44 8.47 -6.88
CA GLU A 40 16.59 7.27 -6.74
C GLU A 40 16.15 7.00 -5.28
N ASN A 41 16.91 7.51 -4.30
CA ASN A 41 16.61 7.40 -2.88
C ASN A 41 16.58 8.79 -2.25
N TYR A 42 15.40 9.22 -1.80
CA TYR A 42 15.21 10.55 -1.23
C TYR A 42 15.89 10.69 0.14
N LEU A 43 15.66 9.74 1.05
CA LEU A 43 16.05 9.85 2.46
C LEU A 43 17.34 9.10 2.83
N GLY A 44 18.22 8.74 1.88
CA GLY A 44 19.42 7.98 2.22
C GLY A 44 20.39 7.68 1.07
N LEU A 45 21.67 7.51 1.43
CA LEU A 45 22.70 7.04 0.53
C LEU A 45 22.80 5.52 0.61
N ILE A 46 22.65 4.84 -0.53
CA ILE A 46 22.73 3.38 -0.58
C ILE A 46 24.01 2.96 -1.33
N TYR A 47 24.83 2.15 -0.67
CA TYR A 47 26.07 1.60 -1.22
C TYR A 47 26.06 0.09 -1.18
N THR A 48 26.56 -0.53 -2.24
CA THR A 48 26.88 -1.95 -2.22
C THR A 48 28.29 -2.14 -1.68
N VAL A 49 28.47 -3.15 -0.84
CA VAL A 49 29.78 -3.57 -0.34
C VAL A 49 29.92 -5.06 -0.59
N THR A 50 30.98 -5.44 -1.30
CA THR A 50 31.37 -6.85 -1.45
C THR A 50 32.63 -7.09 -0.65
N ILE A 51 32.54 -8.00 0.32
CA ILE A 51 33.66 -8.44 1.14
C ILE A 51 34.07 -9.81 0.64
N THR A 52 35.33 -9.95 0.21
CA THR A 52 35.90 -11.23 -0.22
C THR A 52 36.92 -11.68 0.82
N ASP A 53 36.74 -12.89 1.33
CA ASP A 53 37.67 -13.51 2.29
C ASP A 53 38.88 -14.16 1.58
N LYS A 54 39.79 -14.79 2.35
CA LYS A 54 40.97 -15.48 1.78
C LYS A 54 40.63 -16.72 0.96
N LYS A 55 39.44 -17.29 1.16
CA LYS A 55 38.94 -18.46 0.41
C LYS A 55 38.18 -18.06 -0.85
N ASP A 56 38.16 -16.77 -1.18
CA ASP A 56 37.37 -16.17 -2.27
C ASP A 56 35.84 -16.30 -2.07
N GLU A 57 35.40 -16.54 -0.83
CA GLU A 57 33.98 -16.49 -0.47
C GLU A 57 33.55 -15.01 -0.37
N LYS A 58 32.38 -14.71 -0.95
CA LYS A 58 31.88 -13.34 -1.09
C LYS A 58 30.64 -13.12 -0.25
N LEU A 59 30.71 -12.10 0.60
CA LEU A 59 29.56 -11.54 1.30
C LEU A 59 29.15 -10.24 0.61
N HIS A 60 27.88 -10.18 0.18
CA HIS A 60 27.32 -9.03 -0.51
C HIS A 60 26.35 -8.28 0.40
N LEU A 61 26.67 -7.03 0.68
CA LEU A 61 25.97 -6.19 1.63
C LEU A 61 25.46 -4.91 0.96
N ILE A 62 24.45 -4.33 1.59
CA ILE A 62 23.99 -2.97 1.39
C ILE A 62 24.30 -2.18 2.65
N ILE A 63 24.83 -0.97 2.47
CA ILE A 63 24.97 0.03 3.52
C ILE A 63 24.06 1.20 3.17
N LYS A 64 23.05 1.44 4.01
CA LYS A 64 22.19 2.62 3.95
C LYS A 64 22.71 3.64 4.97
N LEU A 65 23.14 4.81 4.51
CA LEU A 65 23.66 5.89 5.36
C LEU A 65 22.69 7.06 5.41
N ALA A 66 22.49 7.59 6.61
CA ALA A 66 21.70 8.79 6.80
C ALA A 66 22.37 10.01 6.17
N PRO A 67 21.57 10.91 5.54
CA PRO A 67 22.05 12.24 5.20
C PRO A 67 22.62 12.95 6.42
N PHE A 68 23.80 13.56 6.27
CA PHE A 68 24.52 14.24 7.35
C PHE A 68 24.53 15.76 7.20
N GLN A 69 23.99 16.27 6.09
CA GLN A 69 23.82 17.69 5.78
C GLN A 69 22.78 18.32 6.69
N GLU A 70 23.09 19.50 7.23
CA GLU A 70 22.23 20.20 8.20
C GLU A 70 20.88 20.61 7.60
N HIS A 71 20.90 21.22 6.41
CA HIS A 71 19.69 21.61 5.67
C HIS A 71 18.68 20.46 5.50
N TYR A 72 19.18 19.25 5.25
CA TYR A 72 18.31 18.10 5.07
C TYR A 72 17.63 17.66 6.38
N ARG A 73 18.35 17.81 7.50
CA ARG A 73 17.85 17.48 8.86
C ARG A 73 16.95 18.55 9.45
N ASN A 74 16.97 19.77 8.91
CA ASN A 74 16.03 20.83 9.30
C ASN A 74 14.62 20.58 8.73
N ILE A 75 14.53 19.95 7.56
CA ILE A 75 13.26 19.70 6.85
C ILE A 75 12.71 18.32 7.19
N PHE A 76 13.57 17.30 7.12
CA PHE A 76 13.19 15.92 7.34
C PHE A 76 13.66 15.44 8.71
N PRO A 77 12.84 14.68 9.45
CA PRO A 77 13.21 14.11 10.74
C PRO A 77 14.14 12.89 10.55
N ILE A 78 15.34 13.11 10.00
CA ILE A 78 16.28 12.06 9.55
C ILE A 78 16.69 11.13 10.68
N LYS A 79 16.94 11.68 11.86
CA LYS A 79 17.36 10.87 13.00
C LYS A 79 16.24 9.92 13.43
N GLU A 80 15.01 10.43 13.47
CA GLU A 80 13.82 9.69 13.85
C GLU A 80 13.50 8.58 12.84
N VAL A 81 13.52 8.87 11.53
CA VAL A 81 13.25 7.86 10.49
C VAL A 81 14.29 6.73 10.49
N TYR A 82 15.58 7.03 10.69
CA TYR A 82 16.62 6.01 10.79
C TYR A 82 16.53 5.19 12.08
N ASN A 83 16.28 5.83 13.22
CA ASN A 83 16.10 5.11 14.49
C ASN A 83 14.88 4.20 14.45
N ARG A 84 13.82 4.61 13.75
CA ARG A 84 12.60 3.84 13.55
C ARG A 84 12.84 2.61 12.66
N GLU A 85 13.56 2.77 11.55
CA GLU A 85 13.99 1.62 10.71
C GLU A 85 14.91 0.67 11.48
N ILE A 86 15.88 1.20 12.25
CA ILE A 86 16.76 0.40 13.12
C ILE A 86 15.94 -0.38 14.16
N PHE A 87 14.97 0.28 14.79
CA PHE A 87 14.09 -0.37 15.77
C PHE A 87 13.31 -1.52 15.15
N PHE A 88 12.78 -1.35 13.94
CA PHE A 88 12.11 -2.41 13.21
C PHE A 88 13.02 -3.63 13.05
N TYR A 89 14.21 -3.46 12.46
CA TYR A 89 15.09 -4.58 12.18
C TYR A 89 15.68 -5.24 13.43
N GLN A 90 15.87 -4.48 14.52
CA GLN A 90 16.44 -5.03 15.76
C GLN A 90 15.40 -5.70 16.67
N ASN A 91 14.15 -5.22 16.65
CA ASN A 91 13.13 -5.65 17.61
C ASN A 91 11.94 -6.30 16.91
N VAL A 92 11.27 -5.56 16.03
CA VAL A 92 10.02 -5.99 15.39
C VAL A 92 10.25 -7.21 14.50
N SER A 93 11.17 -7.12 13.54
CA SER A 93 11.43 -8.17 12.56
C SER A 93 11.89 -9.47 13.23
N THR A 94 12.68 -9.35 14.31
CA THR A 94 13.11 -10.48 15.13
C THR A 94 11.92 -11.14 15.81
N GLU A 95 10.99 -10.37 16.35
CA GLU A 95 9.80 -10.90 17.00
C GLU A 95 8.80 -11.52 15.99
N LEU A 96 8.68 -10.95 14.79
CA LEU A 96 7.87 -11.51 13.70
C LEU A 96 8.36 -12.91 13.29
N VAL A 97 9.67 -13.14 13.25
CA VAL A 97 10.26 -14.47 13.03
C VAL A 97 10.00 -15.37 14.24
N ARG A 98 10.34 -14.89 15.44
CA ARG A 98 10.29 -15.65 16.67
C ARG A 98 8.89 -16.20 17.00
N ILE A 99 7.83 -15.41 16.81
CA ILE A 99 6.46 -15.87 17.09
C ILE A 99 6.06 -17.05 16.20
N GLN A 100 6.50 -17.07 14.93
CA GLN A 100 6.23 -18.18 14.02
C GLN A 100 6.96 -19.45 14.46
N GLU A 101 8.23 -19.32 14.84
CA GLU A 101 9.04 -20.44 15.34
C GLU A 101 8.46 -21.02 16.64
N GLU A 102 8.07 -20.18 17.59
CA GLU A 102 7.46 -20.60 18.86
C GLU A 102 6.11 -21.31 18.66
N MET A 103 5.35 -20.92 17.63
CA MET A 103 4.09 -21.58 17.24
C MET A 103 4.31 -22.82 16.35
N GLY A 104 5.56 -23.22 16.09
CA GLY A 104 5.88 -24.41 15.31
C GLY A 104 5.61 -24.28 13.81
N ILE A 105 5.58 -23.07 13.27
CA ILE A 105 5.45 -22.83 11.83
C ILE A 105 6.77 -23.20 11.14
N SER A 106 6.72 -24.18 10.23
CA SER A 106 7.90 -24.67 9.50
C SER A 106 8.33 -23.76 8.35
N ASP A 107 7.37 -23.11 7.70
CA ASP A 107 7.59 -22.16 6.61
C ASP A 107 7.47 -20.73 7.14
N VAL A 108 8.58 -20.24 7.69
CA VAL A 108 8.65 -18.94 8.38
C VAL A 108 8.62 -17.81 7.35
N PHE A 109 7.63 -16.93 7.47
CA PHE A 109 7.54 -15.72 6.67
C PHE A 109 8.54 -14.68 7.15
N GLN A 110 9.57 -14.41 6.35
CA GLN A 110 10.63 -13.43 6.64
C GLN A 110 10.90 -12.55 5.40
N PRO A 111 9.99 -11.63 5.04
CA PRO A 111 10.07 -10.85 3.82
C PRO A 111 11.05 -9.66 3.94
N PHE A 112 12.11 -9.73 4.72
CA PHE A 112 13.03 -8.61 4.96
C PHE A 112 14.49 -9.07 5.00
N PRO A 113 15.44 -8.21 4.60
CA PRO A 113 16.86 -8.57 4.58
C PRO A 113 17.39 -8.82 5.99
N LYS A 114 18.41 -9.66 6.10
CA LYS A 114 19.13 -9.82 7.36
C LYS A 114 19.88 -8.54 7.69
N LEU A 115 19.67 -8.02 8.89
CA LEU A 115 20.45 -6.93 9.47
C LEU A 115 21.73 -7.48 10.12
N TYR A 116 22.86 -6.83 9.85
CA TYR A 116 24.16 -7.18 10.40
C TYR A 116 24.70 -6.18 11.41
N LEU A 117 24.55 -4.88 11.12
CA LEU A 117 25.10 -3.81 11.95
C LEU A 117 24.26 -2.55 11.82
N THR A 118 24.14 -1.81 12.92
CA THR A 118 23.52 -0.49 12.95
C THR A 118 24.42 0.54 13.61
N ARG A 119 24.21 1.81 13.28
CA ARG A 119 24.76 2.96 14.01
C ARG A 119 23.64 3.96 14.26
N THR A 120 23.62 4.53 15.45
CA THR A 120 22.63 5.54 15.89
C THR A 120 23.30 6.86 16.29
N GLN A 121 24.60 7.00 16.04
CA GLN A 121 25.33 8.24 16.29
C GLN A 121 24.76 9.35 15.41
N ASP A 122 24.49 10.51 16.01
CA ASP A 122 23.99 11.67 15.28
C ASP A 122 24.90 12.02 14.10
N ARG A 123 24.29 12.24 12.92
CA ARG A 123 24.98 12.47 11.62
C ARG A 123 25.91 11.31 11.20
N GLY A 124 25.64 10.11 11.68
CA GLY A 124 26.40 8.89 11.42
C GLY A 124 25.54 7.63 11.47
N GLU A 125 24.22 7.79 11.39
CA GLU A 125 23.25 6.71 11.41
C GLU A 125 23.39 5.85 10.15
N ALA A 126 23.36 4.53 10.36
CA ALA A 126 23.61 3.58 9.28
C ALA A 126 22.99 2.23 9.56
N LEU A 127 22.60 1.52 8.49
CA LEU A 127 22.22 0.12 8.51
C LEU A 127 23.08 -0.66 7.53
N VAL A 128 23.57 -1.83 7.96
CA VAL A 128 24.29 -2.80 7.12
C VAL A 128 23.45 -4.06 7.03
N MET A 129 23.03 -4.42 5.83
CA MET A 129 22.08 -5.52 5.58
C MET A 129 22.46 -6.35 4.36
N ASP A 130 21.80 -7.49 4.16
CA ASP A 130 21.97 -8.33 2.97
C ASP A 130 21.72 -7.54 1.67
N ASN A 131 22.55 -7.79 0.66
CA ASN A 131 22.23 -7.37 -0.71
C ASN A 131 21.30 -8.39 -1.37
N MET A 132 20.00 -8.15 -1.28
CA MET A 132 18.97 -9.04 -1.81
C MET A 132 19.02 -9.20 -3.34
N LYS A 133 19.59 -8.25 -4.08
CA LYS A 133 19.81 -8.40 -5.54
C LYS A 133 20.77 -9.56 -5.85
N LYS A 134 21.66 -9.91 -4.92
CA LYS A 134 22.55 -11.08 -5.03
C LYS A 134 21.88 -12.39 -4.59
N LYS A 135 20.63 -12.32 -4.11
CA LYS A 135 19.75 -13.46 -3.78
C LYS A 135 18.61 -13.62 -4.80
N SER A 136 18.85 -13.19 -6.04
CA SER A 136 17.91 -13.28 -7.18
C SER A 136 16.63 -12.47 -7.05
N PHE A 137 16.60 -11.48 -6.14
CA PHE A 137 15.53 -10.49 -6.12
C PHE A 137 15.85 -9.34 -7.07
N THR A 138 14.83 -8.72 -7.65
CA THR A 138 14.95 -7.55 -8.52
C THR A 138 13.95 -6.47 -8.14
N THR A 139 14.29 -5.24 -8.48
CA THR A 139 13.44 -4.06 -8.29
C THR A 139 12.50 -3.89 -9.48
N VAL A 140 11.25 -3.53 -9.21
CA VAL A 140 10.34 -2.96 -10.22
C VAL A 140 10.35 -1.44 -10.06
N SER A 141 10.42 -0.72 -11.19
CA SER A 141 10.49 0.75 -11.19
C SER A 141 9.20 1.35 -10.62
N GLN A 142 9.31 2.40 -9.80
CA GLN A 142 8.16 3.17 -9.30
C GLN A 142 7.37 3.90 -10.39
N ARG A 143 7.93 4.02 -11.60
CA ARG A 143 7.24 4.57 -12.77
C ARG A 143 6.41 3.53 -13.51
N VAL A 144 6.55 2.27 -13.14
CA VAL A 144 5.79 1.16 -13.70
C VAL A 144 4.71 0.79 -12.70
N GLU A 145 3.48 0.83 -13.19
CA GLU A 145 2.30 0.45 -12.43
C GLU A 145 2.36 -1.05 -12.16
N ALA A 146 2.00 -1.49 -10.95
CA ALA A 146 1.95 -2.90 -10.62
C ALA A 146 0.88 -3.58 -11.47
N ASP A 147 1.24 -4.67 -12.14
CA ASP A 147 0.28 -5.56 -12.77
C ASP A 147 -0.45 -6.42 -11.72
N TYR A 148 -1.41 -7.22 -12.18
CA TYR A 148 -2.21 -8.04 -11.28
C TYR A 148 -1.39 -9.08 -10.48
N PRO A 149 -0.48 -9.88 -11.08
CA PRO A 149 0.40 -10.77 -10.32
C PRO A 149 1.22 -10.08 -9.22
N HIS A 150 1.82 -8.93 -9.50
CA HIS A 150 2.58 -8.17 -8.50
C HIS A 150 1.67 -7.62 -7.40
N ALA A 151 0.53 -7.03 -7.78
CA ALA A 151 -0.44 -6.51 -6.82
C ALA A 151 -1.00 -7.61 -5.90
N LEU A 152 -1.30 -8.78 -6.46
CA LEU A 152 -1.78 -9.93 -5.72
C LEU A 152 -0.76 -10.42 -4.68
N LEU A 153 0.51 -10.56 -5.07
CA LEU A 153 1.57 -10.98 -4.16
C LEU A 153 1.77 -9.95 -3.02
N VAL A 154 1.82 -8.66 -3.35
CA VAL A 154 1.94 -7.59 -2.34
C VAL A 154 0.78 -7.63 -1.35
N MET A 155 -0.46 -7.74 -1.84
CA MET A 155 -1.64 -7.78 -0.97
C MET A 155 -1.65 -9.01 -0.07
N ARG A 156 -1.27 -10.18 -0.58
CA ARG A 156 -1.12 -11.40 0.24
C ARG A 156 -0.04 -11.23 1.31
N ASP A 157 1.12 -10.70 0.97
CA ASP A 157 2.24 -10.58 1.90
C ASP A 157 2.04 -9.44 2.93
N LEU A 158 1.34 -8.36 2.57
CA LEU A 158 0.82 -7.39 3.54
C LEU A 158 -0.18 -8.05 4.50
N GLY A 159 -1.03 -8.97 4.01
CA GLY A 159 -1.92 -9.76 4.85
C GLY A 159 -1.16 -10.61 5.88
N LYS A 160 -0.09 -11.29 5.44
CA LYS A 160 0.79 -12.07 6.33
C LYS A 160 1.49 -11.20 7.36
N LEU A 161 2.04 -10.05 6.94
CA LEU A 161 2.72 -9.10 7.82
C LEU A 161 1.78 -8.62 8.95
N HIS A 162 0.59 -8.15 8.59
CA HIS A 162 -0.39 -7.68 9.56
C HIS A 162 -0.93 -8.80 10.45
N ALA A 163 -1.10 -10.03 9.91
CA ALA A 163 -1.45 -11.20 10.71
C ALA A 163 -0.41 -11.50 11.79
N LEU A 164 0.89 -11.43 11.48
CA LEU A 164 1.95 -11.61 12.48
C LEU A 164 1.91 -10.51 13.55
N SER A 165 1.64 -9.27 13.16
CA SER A 165 1.45 -8.17 14.11
C SER A 165 0.28 -8.43 15.07
N TYR A 166 -0.87 -8.88 14.54
CA TYR A 166 -2.04 -9.25 15.34
C TYR A 166 -1.78 -10.47 16.23
N ALA A 167 -1.05 -11.48 15.75
CA ALA A 167 -0.67 -12.63 16.57
C ALA A 167 0.23 -12.21 17.74
N ILE A 168 1.16 -11.26 17.54
CA ILE A 168 1.95 -10.68 18.65
C ILE A 168 1.03 -9.95 19.62
N LYS A 169 0.03 -9.20 19.12
CA LYS A 169 -0.95 -8.52 19.97
C LYS A 169 -1.76 -9.49 20.84
N ASP A 170 -2.20 -10.60 20.27
CA ASP A 170 -3.02 -11.62 20.92
C ASP A 170 -2.21 -12.46 21.93
N HIS A 171 -1.06 -12.97 21.52
CA HIS A 171 -0.26 -13.91 22.32
C HIS A 171 0.78 -13.24 23.22
N LYS A 172 1.21 -12.03 22.88
CA LYS A 172 2.30 -11.30 23.56
C LYS A 172 1.95 -9.81 23.75
N PRO A 173 0.86 -9.49 24.47
CA PRO A 173 0.35 -8.13 24.58
C PRO A 173 1.37 -7.13 25.15
N ASP A 174 2.24 -7.54 26.07
CA ASP A 174 3.30 -6.67 26.61
C ASP A 174 4.35 -6.31 25.54
N THR A 175 4.71 -7.26 24.68
CA THR A 175 5.63 -7.02 23.56
C THR A 175 4.98 -6.10 22.53
N PHE A 176 3.70 -6.32 22.21
CA PHE A 176 2.96 -5.42 21.32
C PHE A 176 2.88 -4.00 21.89
N LYS A 177 2.58 -3.86 23.18
CA LYS A 177 2.54 -2.55 23.85
C LYS A 177 3.89 -1.84 23.84
N TYR A 178 4.99 -2.58 23.97
CA TYR A 178 6.34 -2.02 23.80
C TYR A 178 6.55 -1.51 22.37
N PHE A 179 6.11 -2.25 21.35
CA PHE A 179 6.16 -1.77 19.97
C PHE A 179 5.28 -0.52 19.77
N GLU A 180 4.07 -0.52 20.31
CA GLU A 180 3.17 0.62 20.25
C GLU A 180 3.80 1.90 20.81
N GLN A 181 4.45 1.82 21.97
CA GLN A 181 5.14 2.96 22.59
C GLN A 181 6.31 3.51 21.76
N ASN A 182 6.97 2.66 20.97
CA ASN A 182 8.14 3.05 20.17
C ASN A 182 7.81 3.35 18.70
N LEU A 183 6.61 2.97 18.24
CA LEU A 183 6.18 3.09 16.85
C LEU A 183 4.95 4.00 16.66
N GLN A 184 4.58 4.80 17.66
CA GLN A 184 3.54 5.82 17.48
C GLN A 184 3.88 6.75 16.31
N GLU A 185 2.87 7.18 15.55
CA GLU A 185 3.08 8.21 14.53
C GLU A 185 3.51 9.51 15.22
N SER A 186 4.61 10.10 14.75
CA SER A 186 5.23 11.28 15.35
C SER A 186 5.57 12.35 14.33
N PHE A 187 5.62 12.00 13.05
CA PHE A 187 5.97 12.90 11.95
C PHE A 187 4.89 13.97 11.76
N TYR A 188 3.62 13.58 11.82
CA TYR A 188 2.50 14.52 11.62
C TYR A 188 2.14 15.36 12.87
N ASN A 189 2.91 15.24 13.96
CA ASN A 189 2.85 16.14 15.12
C ASN A 189 4.10 17.05 15.21
N SER A 190 4.78 17.25 14.09
CA SER A 190 6.00 18.07 14.00
C SER A 190 5.90 19.07 12.85
N SER A 191 6.91 19.93 12.69
CA SER A 191 7.03 20.85 11.55
C SER A 191 7.04 20.12 10.20
N PHE A 192 7.35 18.82 10.19
CA PHE A 192 7.24 17.99 8.99
C PHE A 192 5.83 17.99 8.38
N LEU A 193 4.76 18.08 9.20
CA LEU A 193 3.40 18.18 8.68
C LEU A 193 3.22 19.43 7.82
N GLU A 194 3.73 20.58 8.27
CA GLU A 194 3.62 21.84 7.54
C GLU A 194 4.30 21.73 6.18
N SER A 195 5.52 21.19 6.13
CA SER A 195 6.23 20.93 4.88
C SER A 195 5.46 19.96 3.96
N VAL A 196 4.85 18.90 4.51
CA VAL A 196 4.03 17.97 3.73
C VAL A 196 2.82 18.66 3.12
N ILE A 197 2.13 19.52 3.88
CA ILE A 197 1.00 20.30 3.37
C ILE A 197 1.45 21.30 2.30
N GLU A 198 2.57 21.99 2.50
CA GLU A 198 3.15 22.90 1.50
C GLU A 198 3.48 22.19 0.18
N MET A 199 3.88 20.91 0.23
CA MET A 199 4.08 20.08 -0.97
C MET A 199 2.76 19.68 -1.63
N ILE A 200 1.74 19.28 -0.85
CA ILE A 200 0.46 18.77 -1.36
C ILE A 200 -0.38 19.87 -2.03
N VAL A 201 -0.42 21.08 -1.45
CA VAL A 201 -1.31 22.16 -1.90
C VAL A 201 -1.13 22.51 -3.40
N PRO A 202 0.09 22.80 -3.92
CA PRO A 202 0.26 23.14 -5.34
C PRO A 202 -0.04 21.96 -6.27
N LEU A 203 0.34 20.75 -5.87
CA LEU A 203 0.06 19.51 -6.60
C LEU A 203 -1.46 19.26 -6.72
N GLY A 204 -2.17 19.30 -5.59
CA GLY A 204 -3.63 19.15 -5.53
C GLY A 204 -4.36 20.26 -6.28
N ASN A 205 -3.89 21.51 -6.19
CA ASN A 205 -4.47 22.64 -6.94
C ASN A 205 -4.34 22.47 -8.46
N LYS A 206 -3.23 21.89 -8.95
CA LYS A 206 -3.08 21.59 -10.38
C LYS A 206 -4.11 20.54 -10.82
N VAL A 207 -4.34 19.51 -10.02
CA VAL A 207 -5.35 18.48 -10.32
C VAL A 207 -6.76 19.07 -10.27
N LEU A 208 -7.08 19.87 -9.24
CA LEU A 208 -8.37 20.56 -9.10
C LEU A 208 -8.70 21.42 -10.32
N LYS A 209 -7.74 22.19 -10.84
CA LYS A 209 -7.91 23.03 -12.04
C LYS A 209 -8.20 22.26 -13.31
N SER A 210 -7.98 20.95 -13.33
CA SER A 210 -8.29 20.12 -14.49
C SER A 210 -9.76 19.72 -14.57
N TYR A 211 -10.49 19.75 -13.46
CA TYR A 211 -11.91 19.40 -13.42
C TYR A 211 -12.78 20.55 -13.94
N ASP A 212 -13.84 20.21 -14.67
CA ASP A 212 -14.94 21.13 -14.94
C ASP A 212 -15.81 21.23 -13.66
N ALA A 213 -15.70 22.34 -12.92
CA ALA A 213 -16.36 22.48 -11.62
C ALA A 213 -17.90 22.37 -11.67
N GLU A 214 -18.51 22.58 -12.83
CA GLU A 214 -19.97 22.42 -13.00
C GLU A 214 -20.31 20.98 -13.39
N LYS A 215 -19.65 20.44 -14.42
CA LYS A 215 -19.95 19.09 -14.94
C LYS A 215 -19.42 17.97 -14.07
N GLU A 216 -18.33 18.21 -13.36
CA GLU A 216 -17.63 17.25 -12.50
C GLU A 216 -17.67 17.69 -11.03
N SER A 217 -18.70 18.47 -10.65
CA SER A 217 -18.87 19.07 -9.32
C SER A 217 -18.66 18.11 -8.15
N LEU A 218 -19.13 16.86 -8.25
CA LEU A 218 -18.93 15.86 -7.19
C LEU A 218 -17.44 15.52 -6.97
N HIS A 219 -16.69 15.27 -8.04
CA HIS A 219 -15.27 14.95 -7.96
C HIS A 219 -14.45 16.18 -7.54
N PHE A 220 -14.81 17.35 -8.07
CA PHE A 220 -14.19 18.62 -7.71
C PHE A 220 -14.32 18.91 -6.21
N GLU A 221 -15.55 18.88 -5.65
CA GLU A 221 -15.78 19.17 -4.24
C GLU A 221 -15.21 18.08 -3.32
N SER A 222 -15.20 16.81 -3.75
CA SER A 222 -14.57 15.71 -3.01
C SER A 222 -13.05 15.90 -2.86
N LEU A 223 -12.34 16.16 -3.97
CA LEU A 223 -10.90 16.42 -3.95
C LEU A 223 -10.60 17.70 -3.15
N LYS A 224 -11.36 18.77 -3.38
CA LYS A 224 -11.18 20.04 -2.68
C LYS A 224 -11.34 19.87 -1.17
N GLY A 225 -12.42 19.23 -0.73
CA GLY A 225 -12.66 18.95 0.68
C GLY A 225 -11.58 18.06 1.31
N SER A 226 -11.05 17.09 0.57
CA SER A 226 -9.95 16.23 1.04
C SER A 226 -8.64 17.00 1.19
N LEU A 227 -8.34 17.91 0.25
CA LEU A 227 -7.16 18.78 0.32
C LEU A 227 -7.27 19.81 1.45
N GLU A 228 -8.44 20.44 1.63
CA GLU A 228 -8.70 21.38 2.73
C GLU A 228 -8.55 20.71 4.11
N LYS A 229 -8.91 19.42 4.22
CA LYS A 229 -8.80 18.62 5.45
C LYS A 229 -7.52 17.78 5.51
N ALA A 230 -6.54 18.01 4.64
CA ALA A 230 -5.38 17.14 4.56
C ALA A 230 -4.58 17.09 5.86
N ALA A 231 -4.40 18.23 6.53
CA ALA A 231 -3.70 18.30 7.81
C ALA A 231 -4.42 17.50 8.90
N ASP A 232 -5.74 17.62 8.99
CA ASP A 232 -6.54 16.89 9.99
C ASP A 232 -6.56 15.39 9.70
N THR A 233 -6.64 15.01 8.41
CA THR A 233 -6.55 13.62 7.97
C THR A 233 -5.21 13.01 8.37
N LEU A 234 -4.10 13.69 8.13
CA LEU A 234 -2.77 13.20 8.52
C LEU A 234 -2.58 13.15 10.03
N ARG A 235 -3.19 14.09 10.78
CA ARG A 235 -3.19 14.06 12.26
C ARG A 235 -4.05 12.95 12.84
N SER A 236 -5.12 12.52 12.17
CA SER A 236 -5.95 11.39 12.64
C SER A 236 -5.15 10.08 12.76
N LEU A 237 -4.02 9.96 12.03
CA LEU A 237 -3.10 8.83 12.13
C LEU A 237 -2.38 8.73 13.50
N LEU A 238 -2.44 9.78 14.31
CA LEU A 238 -1.94 9.77 15.69
C LEU A 238 -2.85 8.94 16.61
N GLU A 239 -4.09 8.68 16.20
CA GLU A 239 -5.05 7.89 16.97
C GLU A 239 -4.78 6.40 16.78
N VAL A 240 -4.51 5.70 17.87
CA VAL A 240 -4.32 4.24 17.88
C VAL A 240 -5.60 3.58 18.39
N GLY A 241 -6.27 2.85 17.49
CA GLY A 241 -7.49 2.10 17.77
C GLY A 241 -7.26 0.62 18.12
N GLU A 242 -8.33 -0.04 18.52
CA GLU A 242 -8.34 -1.48 18.88
C GLU A 242 -7.87 -2.38 17.74
N TYR A 243 -8.16 -2.01 16.50
CA TYR A 243 -7.81 -2.79 15.30
C TYR A 243 -6.54 -2.27 14.60
N CYS A 244 -5.65 -1.59 15.34
CA CYS A 244 -4.36 -1.17 14.80
C CYS A 244 -3.31 -2.28 14.87
N VAL A 245 -2.42 -2.26 13.88
CA VAL A 245 -1.30 -3.18 13.64
C VAL A 245 -0.03 -2.40 13.28
N ILE A 246 1.09 -3.10 13.24
CA ILE A 246 2.33 -2.59 12.68
C ILE A 246 2.20 -2.52 11.16
N ASN A 247 2.10 -1.31 10.62
CA ASN A 247 2.13 -1.03 9.19
C ASN A 247 3.57 -0.89 8.69
N HIS A 248 3.80 -1.25 7.43
CA HIS A 248 5.03 -0.88 6.71
C HIS A 248 5.17 0.65 6.63
N GLY A 249 4.06 1.34 6.32
CA GLY A 249 3.96 2.80 6.32
C GLY A 249 4.49 3.49 5.06
N ASP A 250 5.26 2.79 4.24
CA ASP A 250 5.74 3.20 2.91
C ASP A 250 5.56 2.10 1.85
N ALA A 251 4.36 1.51 1.78
CA ALA A 251 4.05 0.30 1.02
C ALA A 251 3.94 0.54 -0.51
N GLN A 252 5.04 0.92 -1.15
CA GLN A 252 5.11 1.14 -2.60
C GLN A 252 6.05 0.18 -3.32
N THR A 253 5.79 -0.05 -4.62
CA THR A 253 6.50 -1.01 -5.47
C THR A 253 8.03 -0.90 -5.40
N ARG A 254 8.62 0.30 -5.32
CA ARG A 254 10.09 0.45 -5.23
C ARG A 254 10.71 -0.12 -3.95
N ASN A 255 9.92 -0.18 -2.87
CA ASN A 255 10.32 -0.74 -1.59
C ASN A 255 10.09 -2.26 -1.54
N PHE A 256 9.58 -2.84 -2.62
CA PHE A 256 9.35 -4.26 -2.76
C PHE A 256 10.28 -4.83 -3.83
N LEU A 257 11.13 -5.75 -3.41
CA LEU A 257 11.91 -6.57 -4.34
C LEU A 257 11.15 -7.86 -4.62
N PHE A 258 11.17 -8.28 -5.88
CA PHE A 258 10.46 -9.45 -6.35
C PHE A 258 11.44 -10.53 -6.81
N ARG A 259 11.12 -11.79 -6.55
CA ARG A 259 11.84 -12.95 -7.10
C ARG A 259 10.87 -13.78 -7.95
N TYR A 260 11.37 -14.28 -9.08
CA TYR A 260 10.61 -15.05 -10.07
C TYR A 260 11.14 -16.47 -10.08
N GLY A 261 10.55 -17.32 -9.25
CA GLY A 261 11.01 -18.68 -9.02
C GLY A 261 10.33 -19.75 -9.87
N ASP A 262 9.19 -19.43 -10.52
CA ASP A 262 8.42 -20.40 -11.31
C ASP A 262 8.84 -20.36 -12.79
N PRO A 263 9.49 -21.42 -13.31
CA PRO A 263 9.88 -21.48 -14.72
C PRO A 263 8.70 -21.52 -15.69
N THR A 264 7.50 -21.90 -15.22
CA THR A 264 6.29 -21.97 -16.04
C THR A 264 5.59 -20.62 -16.18
N HIS A 265 5.78 -19.73 -15.21
CA HIS A 265 5.28 -18.35 -15.21
C HIS A 265 6.41 -17.36 -14.92
N PRO A 266 7.39 -17.21 -15.83
CA PRO A 266 8.64 -16.47 -15.55
C PRO A 266 8.46 -14.97 -15.32
N SER A 267 7.29 -14.41 -15.67
CA SER A 267 6.92 -13.01 -15.43
C SER A 267 6.12 -12.81 -14.13
N GLU A 268 5.70 -13.89 -13.46
CA GLU A 268 4.91 -13.80 -12.23
C GLU A 268 5.84 -13.91 -11.01
N PRO A 269 5.78 -12.93 -10.08
CA PRO A 269 6.62 -12.97 -8.90
C PRO A 269 6.13 -14.05 -7.94
N THR A 270 7.06 -14.83 -7.39
CA THR A 270 6.76 -15.89 -6.43
C THR A 270 7.04 -15.46 -4.99
N GLU A 271 7.94 -14.49 -4.80
CA GLU A 271 8.35 -14.01 -3.48
C GLU A 271 8.64 -12.51 -3.45
N LEU A 272 8.39 -11.92 -2.29
CA LEU A 272 8.54 -10.51 -2.00
C LEU A 272 9.58 -10.30 -0.90
N CYS A 273 10.40 -9.27 -1.04
CA CYS A 273 11.21 -8.72 0.04
C CYS A 273 10.91 -7.23 0.21
N MET A 274 10.35 -6.88 1.37
CA MET A 274 10.03 -5.53 1.83
C MET A 274 11.28 -4.85 2.40
N LEU A 275 11.55 -3.66 1.90
CA LEU A 275 12.64 -2.78 2.27
C LEU A 275 12.11 -1.46 2.81
N ASP A 276 13.01 -0.68 3.41
CA ASP A 276 12.75 0.72 3.80
C ASP A 276 11.59 0.89 4.80
N TRP A 277 11.82 0.41 6.02
CA TRP A 277 10.88 0.47 7.14
C TRP A 277 10.93 1.82 7.87
N GLN A 278 11.34 2.89 7.21
CA GLN A 278 11.56 4.20 7.83
C GLN A 278 10.27 4.88 8.32
N LEU A 279 9.13 4.49 7.75
CA LEU A 279 7.80 4.97 8.11
C LEU A 279 6.98 3.94 8.91
N VAL A 280 7.61 2.87 9.43
CA VAL A 280 6.90 1.85 10.22
C VAL A 280 6.16 2.50 11.40
N ARG A 281 4.90 2.14 11.59
CA ARG A 281 4.05 2.73 12.62
C ARG A 281 2.96 1.79 13.09
N ILE A 282 2.39 2.05 14.26
CA ILE A 282 1.08 1.48 14.61
C ILE A 282 -0.01 2.29 13.92
N GLY A 283 -0.90 1.61 13.21
CA GLY A 283 -2.01 2.24 12.52
C GLY A 283 -3.02 1.23 12.00
N SER A 284 -4.07 1.75 11.35
CA SER A 284 -5.05 0.89 10.68
C SER A 284 -4.39 0.09 9.54
N PRO A 285 -4.70 -1.22 9.37
CA PRO A 285 -4.21 -1.99 8.22
C PRO A 285 -4.62 -1.37 6.88
N ALA A 286 -5.72 -0.61 6.86
CA ALA A 286 -6.20 0.11 5.67
C ALA A 286 -5.17 1.09 5.12
N LEU A 287 -4.26 1.63 5.95
CA LEU A 287 -3.27 2.62 5.51
C LEU A 287 -2.34 2.04 4.46
N ASP A 288 -1.72 0.88 4.71
CA ASP A 288 -0.82 0.23 3.75
C ASP A 288 -1.57 -0.26 2.51
N ILE A 289 -2.80 -0.76 2.69
CA ILE A 289 -3.65 -1.24 1.58
C ILE A 289 -3.97 -0.09 0.61
N LEU A 290 -4.49 1.02 1.13
CA LEU A 290 -4.87 2.18 0.32
C LEU A 290 -3.64 2.85 -0.29
N PHE A 291 -2.55 2.93 0.47
CA PHE A 291 -1.27 3.43 -0.02
C PHE A 291 -0.83 2.64 -1.26
N PHE A 292 -0.71 1.31 -1.15
CA PHE A 292 -0.27 0.49 -2.27
C PHE A 292 -1.24 0.57 -3.44
N ILE A 293 -2.54 0.37 -3.21
CA ILE A 293 -3.53 0.33 -4.29
C ILE A 293 -3.54 1.65 -5.07
N PHE A 294 -3.59 2.81 -4.41
CA PHE A 294 -3.77 4.08 -5.12
C PHE A 294 -2.46 4.69 -5.62
N VAL A 295 -1.32 4.39 -5.00
CA VAL A 295 -0.02 4.90 -5.47
C VAL A 295 0.58 4.02 -6.56
N CYS A 296 0.35 2.70 -6.52
CA CYS A 296 1.11 1.75 -7.34
C CYS A 296 0.30 1.08 -8.46
N THR A 297 -1.03 1.04 -8.42
CA THR A 297 -1.85 0.38 -9.44
C THR A 297 -2.59 1.38 -10.32
N ASN A 298 -3.07 0.94 -11.49
CA ASN A 298 -3.85 1.77 -12.41
C ASN A 298 -5.36 1.60 -12.29
N GLN A 299 -6.11 2.50 -12.95
CA GLN A 299 -7.57 2.45 -12.92
C GLN A 299 -8.11 1.13 -13.47
N GLU A 300 -7.55 0.62 -14.58
CA GLU A 300 -7.99 -0.64 -15.19
C GLU A 300 -7.90 -1.81 -14.21
N LEU A 301 -6.75 -1.97 -13.56
CA LEU A 301 -6.53 -3.00 -12.55
C LEU A 301 -7.48 -2.84 -11.37
N ARG A 302 -7.68 -1.61 -10.86
CA ARG A 302 -8.61 -1.35 -9.75
C ARG A 302 -10.04 -1.70 -10.15
N SER A 303 -10.52 -1.23 -11.30
CA SER A 303 -11.88 -1.51 -11.78
C SER A 303 -12.15 -3.00 -11.92
N LYS A 304 -11.14 -3.78 -12.32
CA LYS A 304 -11.28 -5.23 -12.52
C LYS A 304 -11.03 -6.07 -11.26
N TYR A 305 -10.12 -5.65 -10.38
CA TYR A 305 -9.56 -6.51 -9.34
C TYR A 305 -9.55 -5.93 -7.93
N TYR A 306 -10.01 -4.70 -7.68
CA TYR A 306 -9.96 -4.06 -6.34
C TYR A 306 -10.55 -4.95 -5.25
N THR A 307 -11.81 -5.42 -5.43
CA THR A 307 -12.47 -6.30 -4.45
C THR A 307 -11.69 -7.59 -4.24
N ARG A 308 -11.21 -8.21 -5.32
CA ARG A 308 -10.43 -9.45 -5.24
C ARG A 308 -9.11 -9.26 -4.49
N LEU A 309 -8.43 -8.14 -4.69
CA LEU A 309 -7.21 -7.82 -3.96
C LEU A 309 -7.44 -7.68 -2.45
N LEU A 310 -8.58 -7.07 -2.06
CA LEU A 310 -8.97 -6.99 -0.64
C LEU A 310 -9.32 -8.36 -0.05
N GLU A 311 -10.05 -9.19 -0.80
CA GLU A 311 -10.38 -10.56 -0.40
C GLU A 311 -9.11 -11.41 -0.22
N GLU A 312 -8.14 -11.29 -1.14
CA GLU A 312 -6.88 -12.02 -1.09
C GLU A 312 -5.98 -11.56 0.06
N TYR A 313 -5.95 -10.25 0.36
CA TYR A 313 -5.34 -9.73 1.58
C TYR A 313 -5.97 -10.33 2.83
N TYR A 314 -7.30 -10.28 2.94
CA TYR A 314 -8.01 -10.72 4.14
C TYR A 314 -7.96 -12.25 4.32
N SER A 315 -8.01 -13.01 3.23
CA SER A 315 -7.83 -14.47 3.25
C SER A 315 -6.43 -14.82 3.75
N SER A 316 -5.39 -14.20 3.18
CA SER A 316 -4.01 -14.41 3.60
C SER A 316 -3.81 -14.09 5.09
N LEU A 317 -4.34 -12.95 5.54
CA LEU A 317 -4.33 -12.56 6.95
C LEU A 317 -5.01 -13.58 7.84
N SER A 318 -6.23 -14.01 7.45
CA SER A 318 -7.03 -14.94 8.23
C SER A 318 -6.38 -16.31 8.32
N ASP A 319 -5.78 -16.79 7.24
CA ASP A 319 -5.13 -18.10 7.19
C ASP A 319 -3.88 -18.13 8.06
N VAL A 320 -3.08 -17.06 8.05
CA VAL A 320 -1.92 -16.94 8.95
C VAL A 320 -2.36 -16.86 10.41
N LEU A 321 -3.37 -16.06 10.76
CA LEU A 321 -3.88 -15.97 12.13
C LEU A 321 -4.36 -17.33 12.66
N ARG A 322 -5.16 -18.06 11.86
CA ARG A 322 -5.62 -19.40 12.24
C ARG A 322 -4.47 -20.37 12.45
N ARG A 323 -3.44 -20.34 11.60
CA ARG A 323 -2.24 -21.17 11.74
C ARG A 323 -1.44 -20.87 13.01
N LEU A 324 -1.49 -19.62 13.48
CA LEU A 324 -0.84 -19.18 14.72
C LEU A 324 -1.70 -19.41 15.97
N GLY A 325 -2.94 -19.89 15.81
CA GLY A 325 -3.86 -20.14 16.91
C GLY A 325 -4.72 -18.94 17.34
N SER A 326 -4.73 -17.88 16.54
CA SER A 326 -5.55 -16.68 16.76
C SER A 326 -6.87 -16.73 15.98
N ASP A 327 -7.85 -15.95 16.44
CA ASP A 327 -9.16 -15.80 15.79
C ASP A 327 -9.23 -14.51 14.95
N PRO A 328 -9.21 -14.60 13.60
CA PRO A 328 -9.27 -13.42 12.74
C PRO A 328 -10.56 -12.61 12.92
N ALA A 329 -11.68 -13.27 13.24
CA ALA A 329 -12.96 -12.57 13.42
C ALA A 329 -13.01 -11.73 14.69
N LYS A 330 -12.07 -11.91 15.62
CA LYS A 330 -11.91 -11.04 16.81
C LYS A 330 -10.87 -9.97 16.60
N LEU A 331 -9.75 -10.32 15.96
CA LEU A 331 -8.61 -9.41 15.81
C LEU A 331 -8.79 -8.40 14.69
N LEU A 332 -9.50 -8.77 13.62
CA LEU A 332 -9.92 -7.87 12.55
C LEU A 332 -11.15 -8.45 11.83
N PRO A 333 -12.37 -8.14 12.29
CA PRO A 333 -13.58 -8.42 11.53
C PRO A 333 -13.51 -7.81 10.11
N TYR A 334 -14.06 -8.51 9.11
CA TYR A 334 -14.00 -8.05 7.72
C TYR A 334 -14.74 -6.74 7.49
N ASP A 335 -15.91 -6.58 8.13
CA ASP A 335 -16.70 -5.34 8.11
C ASP A 335 -15.95 -4.17 8.74
N VAL A 336 -15.25 -4.40 9.86
CA VAL A 336 -14.35 -3.39 10.47
C VAL A 336 -13.24 -2.99 9.50
N LEU A 337 -12.61 -3.94 8.79
CA LEU A 337 -11.63 -3.60 7.75
C LEU A 337 -12.25 -2.73 6.65
N MET A 338 -13.47 -3.06 6.20
CA MET A 338 -14.17 -2.25 5.19
C MET A 338 -14.49 -0.84 5.69
N ASP A 339 -14.85 -0.67 6.96
CA ASP A 339 -15.09 0.64 7.56
C ASP A 339 -13.79 1.44 7.66
N HIS A 340 -12.71 0.81 8.13
CA HIS A 340 -11.37 1.41 8.14
C HIS A 340 -10.92 1.84 6.75
N LEU A 341 -11.18 1.06 5.69
CA LEU A 341 -10.85 1.44 4.31
C LEU A 341 -11.63 2.69 3.85
N ARG A 342 -12.89 2.85 4.27
CA ARG A 342 -13.69 4.04 3.96
C ARG A 342 -13.19 5.26 4.72
N GLU A 343 -12.92 5.10 6.01
CA GLU A 343 -12.44 6.18 6.88
C GLU A 343 -11.04 6.66 6.47
N CYS A 344 -10.16 5.73 6.06
CA CYS A 344 -8.81 6.04 5.63
C CYS A 344 -8.70 6.43 4.14
N ALA A 345 -9.79 6.38 3.35
CA ALA A 345 -9.75 6.70 1.93
C ALA A 345 -9.16 8.10 1.61
N PRO A 346 -9.47 9.17 2.37
CA PRO A 346 -8.84 10.48 2.17
C PRO A 346 -7.31 10.45 2.34
N TYR A 347 -6.78 9.62 3.25
CA TYR A 347 -5.34 9.44 3.40
C TYR A 347 -4.73 8.84 2.12
N GLY A 348 -5.35 7.80 1.56
CA GLY A 348 -4.91 7.20 0.30
C GLY A 348 -4.84 8.23 -0.84
N LEU A 349 -5.86 9.09 -0.96
CA LEU A 349 -5.89 10.17 -1.95
C LEU A 349 -4.77 11.19 -1.74
N ILE A 350 -4.58 11.65 -0.50
CA ILE A 350 -3.54 12.63 -0.15
C ILE A 350 -2.14 12.07 -0.48
N MET A 351 -1.88 10.82 -0.11
CA MET A 351 -0.62 10.16 -0.42
C MET A 351 -0.44 9.96 -1.92
N ALA A 352 -1.50 9.66 -2.67
CA ALA A 352 -1.42 9.54 -4.12
C ALA A 352 -1.11 10.89 -4.80
N VAL A 353 -1.76 11.98 -4.39
CA VAL A 353 -1.46 13.34 -4.89
C VAL A 353 0.02 13.67 -4.73
N LEU A 354 0.60 13.35 -3.58
CA LEU A 354 2.00 13.61 -3.26
C LEU A 354 2.96 12.65 -3.98
N LEU A 355 2.77 11.35 -3.82
CA LEU A 355 3.77 10.34 -4.19
C LEU A 355 3.77 10.02 -5.68
N ILE A 356 2.63 10.11 -6.36
CA ILE A 356 2.60 9.95 -7.83
C ILE A 356 3.40 11.08 -8.47
N ALA A 357 3.27 12.32 -7.97
CA ALA A 357 4.08 13.44 -8.44
C ALA A 357 5.57 13.17 -8.27
N MET A 358 5.97 12.62 -7.12
CA MET A 358 7.37 12.28 -6.84
C MET A 358 7.86 11.14 -7.75
N ASN A 359 7.08 10.07 -7.89
CA ASN A 359 7.45 8.89 -8.66
C ASN A 359 7.61 9.18 -10.16
N MET A 360 6.82 10.11 -10.71
CA MET A 360 6.85 10.49 -12.12
C MET A 360 7.95 11.48 -12.49
N LYS A 361 8.69 12.06 -11.53
CA LYS A 361 9.84 12.92 -11.87
C LYS A 361 10.92 12.12 -12.57
N GLU A 362 11.40 12.62 -13.70
CA GLU A 362 12.53 12.04 -14.41
C GLU A 362 13.80 12.08 -13.54
N SER A 363 14.65 11.06 -13.62
CA SER A 363 15.80 10.91 -12.70
C SER A 363 16.77 12.09 -12.78
N LYS A 364 16.87 12.73 -13.96
CA LYS A 364 17.68 13.94 -14.18
C LYS A 364 17.11 15.21 -13.50
N ASN A 365 15.81 15.18 -13.21
CA ASN A 365 15.08 16.23 -12.53
C ASN A 365 14.85 15.88 -11.05
N VAL A 366 15.25 14.68 -10.59
CA VAL A 366 15.25 14.39 -9.16
C VAL A 366 16.47 15.08 -8.56
N PRO A 367 16.28 15.94 -7.55
CA PRO A 367 17.39 16.73 -7.03
C PRO A 367 18.45 15.84 -6.41
N ASP A 368 19.72 16.18 -6.66
CA ASP A 368 20.80 15.71 -5.80
C ASP A 368 20.75 16.49 -4.48
N LEU A 369 19.84 16.04 -3.60
CA LEU A 369 19.51 16.67 -2.33
C LEU A 369 20.75 16.86 -1.42
N TYR A 370 21.83 16.11 -1.66
CA TYR A 370 23.07 16.18 -0.91
C TYR A 370 23.93 17.41 -1.21
N ASN A 371 23.68 18.09 -2.33
CA ASN A 371 24.47 19.23 -2.79
C ASN A 371 23.75 20.59 -2.59
N TRP A 372 22.65 20.61 -1.84
CA TRP A 372 21.83 21.82 -1.63
C TRP A 372 22.26 22.63 -0.41
N THR A 373 22.10 23.96 -0.51
CA THR A 373 22.56 24.93 0.49
C THR A 373 21.43 25.80 1.07
N ALA A 374 20.16 25.46 0.82
CA ALA A 374 19.02 26.23 1.30
C ALA A 374 17.77 25.36 1.51
N ASP A 375 17.08 25.59 2.63
CA ASP A 375 15.96 24.75 3.09
C ASP A 375 14.72 24.91 2.19
N GLN A 376 14.34 26.16 1.88
CA GLN A 376 13.11 26.48 1.15
C GLN A 376 13.05 25.91 -0.27
N ALA A 377 14.21 25.78 -0.88
CA ALA A 377 14.29 25.28 -2.24
C ALA A 377 13.88 23.77 -2.29
N ILE A 378 14.12 22.98 -1.22
CA ILE A 378 13.83 21.54 -1.23
C ILE A 378 12.32 21.30 -1.29
N VAL A 379 11.53 22.01 -0.49
CA VAL A 379 10.05 21.90 -0.48
C VAL A 379 9.47 22.32 -1.82
N GLU A 380 9.94 23.44 -2.38
CA GLU A 380 9.51 23.94 -3.70
C GLU A 380 9.72 22.89 -4.79
N GLU A 381 10.84 22.20 -4.75
CA GLU A 381 11.19 21.19 -5.74
C GLU A 381 10.33 19.94 -5.62
N PHE A 382 10.00 19.48 -4.41
CA PHE A 382 9.04 18.39 -4.21
C PHE A 382 7.63 18.77 -4.66
N ALA A 383 7.24 20.03 -4.50
CA ALA A 383 5.96 20.59 -4.92
C ALA A 383 5.79 20.75 -6.45
N VAL A 384 6.85 20.57 -7.25
CA VAL A 384 6.78 20.69 -8.70
C VAL A 384 5.95 19.56 -9.32
N VAL A 385 4.96 19.96 -10.13
CA VAL A 385 4.16 19.05 -10.97
C VAL A 385 5.06 18.49 -12.08
N PRO A 386 5.23 17.16 -12.19
CA PRO A 386 6.21 16.57 -13.11
C PRO A 386 5.79 16.63 -14.59
N SER A 387 4.50 16.44 -14.87
CA SER A 387 3.94 16.39 -16.23
C SER A 387 2.41 16.53 -16.20
N ASP A 388 1.76 16.66 -17.36
CA ASP A 388 0.30 16.58 -17.42
C ASP A 388 -0.22 15.13 -17.25
N GLU A 389 0.60 14.12 -17.54
CA GLU A 389 0.29 12.70 -17.27
C GLU A 389 0.05 12.44 -15.78
N TYR A 390 0.75 13.17 -14.89
CA TYR A 390 0.47 13.15 -13.46
C TYR A 390 -0.97 13.55 -13.13
N VAL A 391 -1.53 14.55 -13.82
CA VAL A 391 -2.91 14.98 -13.59
C VAL A 391 -3.87 13.88 -14.00
N THR A 392 -3.67 13.29 -15.18
CA THR A 392 -4.45 12.12 -15.63
C THR A 392 -4.40 11.01 -14.58
N ARG A 393 -3.20 10.72 -14.08
CA ARG A 393 -2.98 9.64 -13.13
C ARG A 393 -3.68 9.83 -11.78
N VAL A 394 -3.75 11.06 -11.29
CA VAL A 394 -4.51 11.37 -10.07
C VAL A 394 -6.01 11.38 -10.34
N ARG A 395 -6.47 11.82 -11.53
CA ARG A 395 -7.90 11.78 -11.90
C ARG A 395 -8.47 10.37 -12.03
N GLU A 396 -7.63 9.42 -12.42
CA GLU A 396 -7.95 7.98 -12.45
C GLU A 396 -8.26 7.39 -11.06
N ILE A 397 -7.98 8.13 -9.99
CA ILE A 397 -8.36 7.77 -8.63
C ILE A 397 -9.83 8.16 -8.44
N GLU A 398 -10.73 7.29 -8.90
CA GLU A 398 -12.14 7.41 -8.59
C GLU A 398 -12.36 7.18 -7.09
N ILE A 399 -12.60 8.26 -6.37
CA ILE A 399 -13.30 8.20 -5.08
C ILE A 399 -14.69 8.77 -5.34
N SER A 400 -15.57 7.92 -5.84
CA SER A 400 -17.00 8.20 -5.85
C SER A 400 -17.76 7.04 -5.23
N ALA A 401 -18.72 7.36 -4.36
CA ALA A 401 -19.84 6.46 -4.18
C ALA A 401 -20.58 6.45 -5.53
N ALA A 402 -20.86 5.27 -6.07
CA ALA A 402 -21.57 5.12 -7.35
C ALA A 402 -22.97 5.78 -7.35
N THR A 403 -23.46 6.24 -6.20
CA THR A 403 -24.68 7.05 -6.04
C THR A 403 -24.46 8.20 -5.06
N LYS A 404 -25.15 9.33 -5.26
CA LYS A 404 -25.01 10.52 -4.40
C LYS A 404 -25.44 10.19 -2.95
N PRO A 405 -24.90 10.87 -1.93
CA PRO A 405 -25.43 10.77 -0.57
C PRO A 405 -26.95 11.03 -0.55
N GLY A 406 -27.73 10.03 -0.14
CA GLY A 406 -29.20 10.09 -0.08
C GLY A 406 -29.95 9.49 -1.28
N ASP A 407 -29.28 9.06 -2.35
CA ASP A 407 -29.97 8.48 -3.52
C ASP A 407 -30.44 7.02 -3.28
N ASN A 408 -29.84 6.30 -2.33
CA ASN A 408 -30.23 4.94 -1.96
C ASN A 408 -30.27 4.78 -0.43
N TYR A 409 -31.40 5.13 0.19
CA TYR A 409 -31.59 5.06 1.65
C TYR A 409 -31.35 3.66 2.26
N LEU A 410 -31.36 2.60 1.44
CA LEU A 410 -31.33 1.20 1.87
C LEU A 410 -30.48 0.28 0.98
N GLY A 411 -29.45 0.79 0.29
CA GLY A 411 -28.56 -0.06 -0.51
C GLY A 411 -27.41 0.68 -1.21
N ILE A 412 -26.42 -0.05 -1.70
CA ILE A 412 -25.32 0.45 -2.55
C ILE A 412 -25.47 -0.17 -3.93
N ILE A 413 -25.49 0.64 -4.99
CA ILE A 413 -25.64 0.16 -6.37
C ILE A 413 -24.29 0.27 -7.08
N TYR A 414 -23.83 -0.81 -7.70
CA TYR A 414 -22.65 -0.87 -8.56
C TYR A 414 -23.07 -1.15 -10.00
N ASN A 415 -22.39 -0.52 -10.96
CA ASN A 415 -22.49 -0.90 -12.37
C ASN A 415 -21.26 -1.75 -12.71
N VAL A 416 -21.48 -2.92 -13.31
CA VAL A 416 -20.44 -3.89 -13.66
C VAL A 416 -20.58 -4.24 -15.13
N THR A 417 -19.51 -4.09 -15.90
CA THR A 417 -19.44 -4.60 -17.28
C THR A 417 -18.58 -5.85 -17.29
N ILE A 418 -19.13 -6.97 -17.76
CA ILE A 418 -18.40 -8.21 -17.97
C ILE A 418 -18.14 -8.35 -19.46
N THR A 419 -16.87 -8.44 -19.86
CA THR A 419 -16.49 -8.67 -21.25
C THR A 419 -16.09 -10.14 -21.45
N ASP A 420 -16.76 -10.84 -22.35
CA ASP A 420 -16.40 -12.20 -22.77
C ASP A 420 -15.63 -12.13 -24.10
N ASN A 421 -14.33 -12.47 -24.04
CA ASN A 421 -13.45 -12.40 -25.21
C ASN A 421 -13.61 -13.59 -26.17
N GLU A 422 -14.46 -14.57 -25.86
CA GLU A 422 -14.72 -15.74 -26.70
C GLU A 422 -16.10 -15.70 -27.40
N ASP A 423 -16.99 -14.77 -27.04
CA ASP A 423 -18.31 -14.62 -27.68
C ASP A 423 -18.31 -13.45 -28.69
N GLU A 424 -18.11 -13.77 -29.98
CA GLU A 424 -18.07 -12.79 -31.07
C GLU A 424 -19.42 -12.07 -31.33
N THR A 425 -20.51 -12.51 -30.70
CA THR A 425 -21.85 -11.99 -31.00
C THR A 425 -22.41 -11.01 -29.98
N ASN A 426 -21.96 -11.05 -28.72
CA ASN A 426 -22.33 -10.07 -27.70
C ASN A 426 -21.24 -9.98 -26.61
N PRO A 427 -20.13 -9.26 -26.87
CA PRO A 427 -18.93 -9.35 -26.06
C PRO A 427 -19.06 -8.68 -24.69
N GLU A 428 -20.11 -7.90 -24.42
CA GLU A 428 -20.27 -7.13 -23.17
C GLU A 428 -21.63 -7.36 -22.52
N LEU A 429 -21.61 -7.74 -21.24
CA LEU A 429 -22.77 -7.84 -20.36
C LEU A 429 -22.70 -6.73 -19.31
N HIS A 430 -23.64 -5.78 -19.37
CA HIS A 430 -23.77 -4.72 -18.37
C HIS A 430 -24.76 -5.15 -17.28
N LEU A 431 -24.28 -5.18 -16.04
CA LEU A 431 -25.01 -5.58 -14.85
C LEU A 431 -25.09 -4.43 -13.86
N THR A 432 -26.17 -4.41 -13.08
CA THR A 432 -26.31 -3.55 -11.92
C THR A 432 -26.41 -4.43 -10.68
N ILE A 433 -25.50 -4.25 -9.73
CA ILE A 433 -25.45 -5.00 -8.48
C ILE A 433 -25.93 -4.10 -7.36
N LYS A 434 -27.02 -4.47 -6.69
CA LYS A 434 -27.53 -3.78 -5.50
C LYS A 434 -27.18 -4.56 -4.25
N LEU A 435 -26.34 -4.00 -3.39
CA LEU A 435 -25.92 -4.58 -2.12
C LEU A 435 -26.65 -3.94 -0.95
N ALA A 436 -27.01 -4.75 0.04
CA ALA A 436 -27.57 -4.27 1.30
C ALA A 436 -26.58 -3.34 2.02
N PRO A 437 -27.06 -2.31 2.73
CA PRO A 437 -26.19 -1.43 3.50
C PRO A 437 -25.42 -2.26 4.52
N PHE A 438 -24.12 -1.97 4.59
CA PHE A 438 -23.19 -2.71 5.45
C PHE A 438 -23.17 -2.14 6.87
N GLN A 439 -23.54 -0.87 7.06
CA GLN A 439 -23.49 -0.23 8.36
C GLN A 439 -24.61 -0.74 9.28
N GLU A 440 -24.22 -1.06 10.52
CA GLU A 440 -25.10 -1.65 11.53
C GLU A 440 -26.29 -0.74 11.90
N VAL A 441 -26.11 0.58 11.85
CA VAL A 441 -27.17 1.57 12.11
C VAL A 441 -28.36 1.38 11.16
N TYR A 442 -28.14 1.12 9.87
CA TYR A 442 -29.23 0.87 8.93
C TYR A 442 -29.87 -0.50 9.15
N ARG A 443 -29.10 -1.50 9.56
CA ARG A 443 -29.60 -2.85 9.88
C ARG A 443 -30.39 -2.90 11.20
N ASN A 444 -30.12 -1.96 12.11
CA ASN A 444 -30.82 -1.82 13.39
C ASN A 444 -32.08 -0.94 13.29
N VAL A 445 -32.10 0.01 12.34
CA VAL A 445 -33.24 0.93 12.14
C VAL A 445 -34.23 0.39 11.11
N PHE A 446 -33.78 -0.36 10.10
CA PHE A 446 -34.61 -0.89 9.04
C PHE A 446 -34.52 -2.42 8.96
N PRO A 447 -35.63 -3.11 8.64
CA PRO A 447 -35.65 -4.55 8.42
C PRO A 447 -35.00 -4.92 7.07
N ILE A 448 -33.67 -4.73 6.96
CA ILE A 448 -32.91 -4.81 5.71
C ILE A 448 -33.08 -6.19 5.06
N LYS A 449 -33.05 -7.27 5.85
CA LYS A 449 -33.23 -8.62 5.34
C LYS A 449 -34.61 -8.80 4.71
N GLU A 450 -35.67 -8.37 5.39
CA GLU A 450 -37.04 -8.48 4.89
C GLU A 450 -37.26 -7.61 3.64
N ILE A 451 -36.61 -6.45 3.56
CA ILE A 451 -36.69 -5.55 2.40
C ILE A 451 -36.02 -6.20 1.19
N TYR A 452 -34.82 -6.76 1.34
CA TYR A 452 -34.11 -7.44 0.27
C TYR A 452 -34.80 -8.75 -0.13
N ASP A 453 -35.31 -9.53 0.83
CA ASP A 453 -36.09 -10.74 0.56
C ASP A 453 -37.34 -10.42 -0.28
N ARG A 454 -38.03 -9.29 -0.01
CA ARG A 454 -39.17 -8.83 -0.80
C ARG A 454 -38.77 -8.35 -2.19
N GLU A 455 -37.67 -7.61 -2.30
CA GLU A 455 -37.17 -7.11 -3.59
C GLU A 455 -36.71 -8.26 -4.49
N ILE A 456 -35.99 -9.24 -3.94
CA ILE A 456 -35.62 -10.49 -4.63
C ILE A 456 -36.87 -11.24 -5.06
N PHE A 457 -37.85 -11.44 -4.16
CA PHE A 457 -39.09 -12.12 -4.48
C PHE A 457 -39.84 -11.45 -5.64
N PHE A 458 -39.87 -10.11 -5.66
CA PHE A 458 -40.49 -9.34 -6.74
C PHE A 458 -39.82 -9.65 -8.08
N TYR A 459 -38.49 -9.57 -8.16
CA TYR A 459 -37.75 -9.82 -9.41
C TYR A 459 -37.76 -11.30 -9.85
N ASP A 460 -37.83 -12.23 -8.90
CA ASP A 460 -37.85 -13.66 -9.22
C ASP A 460 -39.23 -14.14 -9.66
N ASN A 461 -40.29 -13.66 -8.98
CA ASN A 461 -41.63 -14.24 -9.11
C ASN A 461 -42.60 -13.26 -9.75
N VAL A 462 -42.65 -12.01 -9.27
CA VAL A 462 -43.69 -11.05 -9.67
C VAL A 462 -43.42 -10.47 -11.06
N SER A 463 -42.18 -10.04 -11.34
CA SER A 463 -41.84 -9.50 -12.66
C SER A 463 -41.88 -10.56 -13.76
N THR A 464 -41.53 -11.80 -13.42
CA THR A 464 -41.66 -12.95 -14.32
C THR A 464 -43.12 -13.20 -14.65
N GLU A 465 -44.02 -13.14 -13.66
CA GLU A 465 -45.45 -13.34 -13.91
C GLU A 465 -46.08 -12.23 -14.75
N PHE A 466 -45.61 -10.98 -14.60
CA PHE A 466 -46.01 -9.89 -15.50
C PHE A 466 -45.61 -10.16 -16.95
N ILE A 467 -44.49 -10.84 -17.20
CA ILE A 467 -44.08 -11.27 -18.54
C ILE A 467 -44.99 -12.41 -19.02
N ASN A 468 -45.18 -13.45 -18.19
CA ASN A 468 -46.00 -14.61 -18.53
C ASN A 468 -47.43 -14.22 -18.91
N ILE A 469 -48.07 -13.34 -18.13
CA ILE A 469 -49.44 -12.87 -18.42
C ILE A 469 -49.49 -12.13 -19.77
N GLN A 470 -48.48 -11.32 -20.11
CA GLN A 470 -48.45 -10.64 -21.41
C GLN A 470 -48.31 -11.64 -22.57
N GLU A 471 -47.52 -12.68 -22.39
CA GLU A 471 -47.35 -13.76 -23.37
C GLU A 471 -48.63 -14.59 -23.52
N GLU A 472 -49.29 -14.97 -22.43
CA GLU A 472 -50.56 -15.71 -22.43
C GLU A 472 -51.71 -14.90 -23.06
N MET A 473 -51.73 -13.59 -22.87
CA MET A 473 -52.72 -12.69 -23.47
C MET A 473 -52.42 -12.33 -24.93
N GLY A 474 -51.32 -12.85 -25.50
CA GLY A 474 -50.96 -12.63 -26.90
C GLY A 474 -50.56 -11.19 -27.23
N VAL A 475 -49.96 -10.48 -26.29
CA VAL A 475 -49.46 -9.11 -26.53
C VAL A 475 -48.32 -9.16 -27.56
N GLU A 476 -48.46 -8.45 -28.69
CA GLU A 476 -47.49 -8.47 -29.80
C GLU A 476 -46.07 -8.06 -29.37
N GLN A 477 -45.95 -7.20 -28.36
CA GLN A 477 -44.67 -6.78 -27.79
C GLN A 477 -44.74 -6.79 -26.27
N VAL A 478 -44.07 -7.76 -25.65
CA VAL A 478 -43.96 -7.85 -24.19
C VAL A 478 -43.15 -6.66 -23.67
N PHE A 479 -43.75 -5.86 -22.80
CA PHE A 479 -43.06 -4.76 -22.13
C PHE A 479 -42.27 -5.31 -20.94
N ARG A 480 -40.94 -5.21 -21.03
CA ARG A 480 -40.02 -5.56 -19.94
C ARG A 480 -39.71 -4.31 -19.14
N LEU A 481 -40.59 -4.02 -18.18
CA LEU A 481 -40.51 -2.83 -17.33
C LEU A 481 -39.44 -2.94 -16.24
N PHE A 482 -38.93 -4.15 -15.98
CA PHE A 482 -38.03 -4.44 -14.87
C PHE A 482 -36.72 -5.06 -15.39
N PRO A 483 -35.57 -4.74 -14.76
CA PRO A 483 -34.29 -5.38 -15.08
C PRO A 483 -34.34 -6.90 -14.93
N GLU A 484 -33.56 -7.62 -15.74
CA GLU A 484 -33.38 -9.06 -15.57
C GLU A 484 -32.54 -9.36 -14.32
N HIS A 485 -33.03 -10.28 -13.48
CA HIS A 485 -32.33 -10.72 -12.27
C HIS A 485 -31.52 -12.00 -12.54
N TYR A 486 -30.19 -11.87 -12.54
CA TYR A 486 -29.28 -12.92 -13.01
C TYR A 486 -28.91 -13.98 -11.96
N LEU A 487 -29.03 -13.68 -10.66
CA LEU A 487 -28.66 -14.59 -9.57
C LEU A 487 -29.48 -15.89 -9.58
N THR A 488 -30.74 -15.82 -9.98
CA THR A 488 -31.66 -16.97 -10.01
C THR A 488 -31.38 -17.88 -11.20
N LYS A 489 -31.05 -17.31 -12.37
CA LYS A 489 -30.60 -18.06 -13.56
C LYS A 489 -29.30 -18.82 -13.30
N MET A 490 -28.38 -18.27 -12.48
CA MET A 490 -27.16 -18.98 -12.09
C MET A 490 -27.45 -20.20 -11.23
N LYS A 491 -28.32 -20.07 -10.21
CA LYS A 491 -28.72 -21.19 -9.34
C LYS A 491 -29.45 -22.30 -10.11
N GLU A 492 -30.27 -21.96 -11.10
CA GLU A 492 -30.92 -22.94 -11.97
C GLU A 492 -29.94 -23.63 -12.93
N ARG A 493 -28.94 -22.91 -13.45
CA ARG A 493 -27.86 -23.49 -14.26
C ARG A 493 -26.99 -24.44 -13.45
N GLU A 494 -26.69 -24.12 -12.20
CA GLU A 494 -25.96 -25.00 -11.28
C GLU A 494 -26.77 -26.26 -10.93
N LYS A 495 -28.07 -26.13 -10.64
CA LYS A 495 -28.97 -27.28 -10.41
C LYS A 495 -29.16 -28.20 -11.61
N ARG A 496 -28.92 -27.71 -12.84
CA ARG A 496 -28.94 -28.52 -14.07
C ARG A 496 -27.58 -29.13 -14.40
N ARG A 497 -26.51 -28.68 -13.73
CA ARG A 497 -25.14 -29.20 -13.86
C ARG A 497 -24.77 -30.18 -12.74
N SER A 498 -25.47 -30.14 -11.61
CA SER A 498 -25.51 -31.18 -10.56
C SER A 498 -26.55 -32.24 -10.86
#